data_AF-A0A7J9H0E7-F1
#
_entry.id   AF-A0A7J9H0E7-F1
#
_cell.length_a   1.000
_cell.length_b   1.000
_cell.length_c   1.000
_cell.angle_alpha   90.00
_cell.angle_beta   90.00
_cell.angle_gamma   90.00
#
_symmetry.space_group_name_H-M   'P 1'
#
loop_
_entity.id
_entity.type
_entity.pdbx_description
1 polymer ?
#
loop_
_entity_poly.entity_id
_entity_poly.type
_entity_poly.pdbx_seq_one_letter_code
_entity_poly.pdbx_strand_id
1 'polypeptide(L)'
;NITDLSTTTWQIKYNLQDVNEKGNYTLQLALAAASYAELQIRFNNPDAIQPCFTTTRIGYDNAVARHGIHGLYRLYSINIPGNRFIRGNNTIFLTQTRSHALFDAVMYDYIRLEAPAV
;
A
#
# COMPACT_ATOMS: atom_id res chain seq x y z
N ASN A 1 13.87 24.07 4.38
CA ASN A 1 12.72 24.61 5.15
C ASN A 1 11.74 23.48 5.42
N ILE A 2 11.18 23.39 6.62
CA ILE A 2 10.28 22.30 7.11
C ILE A 2 8.93 22.22 6.34
N THR A 3 8.78 23.00 5.26
CA THR A 3 7.53 23.18 4.51
C THR A 3 7.48 22.44 3.18
N ASP A 4 8.54 21.71 2.79
CA ASP A 4 8.52 20.90 1.56
C ASP A 4 7.92 19.52 1.84
N LEU A 5 6.58 19.47 1.81
CA LEU A 5 5.81 18.25 2.00
C LEU A 5 5.55 17.59 0.65
N SER A 6 6.13 16.40 0.46
CA SER A 6 5.95 15.59 -0.75
C SER A 6 5.32 14.24 -0.44
N THR A 7 4.64 13.68 -1.44
CA THR A 7 4.08 12.32 -1.36
C THR A 7 5.21 11.32 -1.20
N THR A 8 5.01 10.30 -0.37
CA THR A 8 6.01 9.26 -0.14
C THR A 8 5.59 7.96 -0.81
N THR A 9 6.53 7.31 -1.52
CA THR A 9 6.30 5.99 -2.12
C THR A 9 7.28 4.97 -1.56
N TRP A 10 6.74 3.89 -0.97
CA TRP A 10 7.52 2.72 -0.60
C TRP A 10 7.54 1.71 -1.76
N GLN A 11 8.67 1.04 -1.94
CA GLN A 11 8.84 -0.01 -2.95
C GLN A 11 9.12 -1.34 -2.28
N ILE A 12 8.24 -2.33 -2.51
CA ILE A 12 8.46 -3.71 -2.09
C ILE A 12 8.89 -4.50 -3.32
N LYS A 13 10.18 -4.85 -3.37
CA LYS A 13 10.78 -5.61 -4.48
C LYS A 13 10.85 -7.08 -4.11
N TYR A 14 10.41 -7.95 -5.01
CA TYR A 14 10.35 -9.40 -4.77
C TYR A 14 10.46 -10.15 -6.10
N ASN A 15 10.79 -11.44 -6.02
CA ASN A 15 10.94 -12.30 -7.18
C ASN A 15 9.90 -13.42 -7.14
N LEU A 16 9.24 -13.69 -8.27
CA LEU A 16 8.29 -14.79 -8.44
C LEU A 16 8.86 -15.83 -9.42
N GLN A 17 8.97 -17.08 -8.97
CA GLN A 17 9.47 -18.18 -9.80
C GLN A 17 8.45 -18.63 -10.85
N ASP A 18 7.17 -18.50 -10.54
CA ASP A 18 6.05 -18.81 -11.42
C ASP A 18 4.87 -17.86 -11.13
N VAL A 19 4.01 -17.66 -12.13
CA VAL A 19 2.85 -16.78 -12.05
C VAL A 19 1.65 -17.47 -12.70
N ASN A 20 0.55 -17.60 -11.94
CA ASN A 20 -0.73 -18.01 -12.50
C ASN A 20 -1.45 -16.76 -13.03
N GLU A 21 -1.23 -16.43 -14.30
CA GLU A 21 -1.80 -15.23 -14.94
C GLU A 21 -3.33 -15.20 -14.96
N LYS A 22 -3.97 -16.37 -14.90
CA LYS A 22 -5.43 -16.54 -14.89
C LYS A 22 -6.02 -16.55 -13.47
N GLY A 23 -5.18 -16.68 -12.44
CA GLY A 23 -5.61 -16.72 -11.06
C GLY A 23 -5.80 -15.34 -10.45
N ASN A 24 -6.39 -15.31 -9.26
CA ASN A 24 -6.51 -14.11 -8.44
C ASN A 24 -5.59 -14.22 -7.22
N TYR A 25 -4.63 -13.32 -7.13
CA TYR A 25 -3.77 -13.15 -5.97
C TYR A 25 -4.49 -12.26 -4.96
N THR A 26 -4.11 -12.39 -3.69
CA THR A 26 -4.65 -11.53 -2.63
C THR A 26 -3.52 -10.82 -1.91
N LEU A 27 -3.59 -9.49 -1.85
CA LEU A 27 -2.73 -8.69 -0.97
C LEU A 27 -3.51 -8.38 0.30
N GLN A 28 -3.06 -8.95 1.41
CA GLN A 28 -3.48 -8.58 2.75
C GLN A 28 -2.62 -7.39 3.20
N LEU A 29 -3.27 -6.29 3.55
CA LEU A 29 -2.63 -5.07 4.04
C LEU A 29 -3.32 -4.63 5.33
N ALA A 30 -2.58 -4.62 6.42
CA ALA A 30 -3.00 -4.07 7.69
C ALA A 30 -2.27 -2.77 8.02
N LEU A 31 -3.05 -1.78 8.44
CA LEU A 31 -2.58 -0.50 8.94
C LEU A 31 -2.89 -0.42 10.43
N ALA A 32 -1.87 -0.21 11.26
CA ALA A 32 -2.01 0.00 12.69
C ALA A 32 -2.67 1.36 13.01
N ALA A 33 -2.46 2.37 12.16
CA ALA A 33 -3.03 3.70 12.28
C ALA A 33 -2.97 4.46 10.95
N ALA A 34 -3.76 5.52 10.82
CA ALA A 34 -3.61 6.49 9.75
C ALA A 34 -4.06 7.89 10.20
N SER A 35 -3.46 8.93 9.65
CA SER A 35 -3.82 10.33 9.89
C SER A 35 -3.90 11.05 8.55
N TYR A 36 -5.10 11.50 8.17
CA TYR A 36 -5.42 12.23 6.93
C TYR A 36 -4.74 11.70 5.66
N ALA A 37 -4.57 10.38 5.58
CA ALA A 37 -3.82 9.72 4.52
C ALA A 37 -4.71 9.15 3.42
N GLU A 38 -4.13 8.98 2.25
CA GLU A 38 -4.67 8.12 1.20
C GLU A 38 -3.51 7.26 0.70
N LEU A 39 -3.70 5.95 0.69
CA LEU A 39 -2.72 5.00 0.19
C LEU A 39 -3.19 4.43 -1.14
N GLN A 40 -2.36 4.59 -2.16
CA GLN A 40 -2.55 4.00 -3.48
C GLN A 40 -1.53 2.89 -3.72
N ILE A 41 -2.00 1.78 -4.30
CA ILE A 41 -1.19 0.59 -4.58
C ILE A 41 -1.07 0.38 -6.08
N ARG A 42 0.17 0.25 -6.57
CA ARG A 42 0.48 -0.07 -7.97
C ARG A 42 1.43 -1.26 -8.04
N PHE A 43 1.38 -1.99 -9.15
CA PHE A 43 2.21 -3.16 -9.41
C PHE A 43 3.01 -2.94 -10.69
N ASN A 44 4.33 -3.11 -10.61
CA ASN A 44 5.30 -3.07 -11.71
C ASN A 44 5.43 -1.76 -12.49
N ASN A 45 4.41 -0.90 -12.50
CA ASN A 45 4.43 0.43 -13.10
C ASN A 45 3.95 1.47 -12.06
N PRO A 46 4.86 2.31 -11.52
CA PRO A 46 4.49 3.35 -10.55
C PRO A 46 3.68 4.50 -11.17
N ASP A 47 3.77 4.69 -12.49
CA ASP A 47 3.13 5.79 -13.22
C ASP A 47 1.80 5.38 -13.87
N ALA A 48 1.29 4.18 -13.54
CA ALA A 48 -0.01 3.73 -14.01
C ALA A 48 -1.11 4.73 -13.60
N ILE A 49 -1.86 5.23 -14.59
CA ILE A 49 -2.91 6.26 -14.42
C ILE A 49 -3.88 5.85 -13.32
N GLN A 50 -4.41 4.63 -13.40
CA GLN A 50 -5.31 4.06 -12.40
C GLN A 50 -4.52 3.18 -11.43
N PRO A 51 -4.51 3.48 -10.11
CA PRO A 51 -3.97 2.54 -9.14
C PRO A 51 -4.79 1.26 -9.10
N CYS A 52 -4.12 0.14 -8.77
CA CYS A 52 -4.80 -1.14 -8.58
C CYS A 52 -5.77 -1.09 -7.40
N PHE A 53 -5.43 -0.30 -6.38
CA PHE A 53 -6.24 -0.08 -5.20
C PHE A 53 -5.97 1.31 -4.63
N THR A 54 -7.00 1.93 -4.05
CA THR A 54 -6.87 3.13 -3.21
C THR A 54 -7.69 2.93 -1.94
N THR A 55 -7.14 3.35 -0.79
CA THR A 55 -7.92 3.41 0.45
C THR A 55 -8.96 4.53 0.42
N THR A 56 -8.88 5.46 -0.55
CA THR A 56 -9.41 6.83 -0.44
C THR A 56 -8.90 7.51 0.84
N ARG A 57 -9.48 8.66 1.23
CA ARG A 57 -9.09 9.33 2.48
C ARG A 57 -9.45 8.46 3.69
N ILE A 58 -8.43 8.12 4.46
CA ILE A 58 -8.53 7.44 5.75
C ILE A 58 -7.79 8.25 6.82
N GLY A 59 -8.03 7.88 8.08
CA GLY A 59 -7.25 8.39 9.21
C GLY A 59 -7.81 9.67 9.82
N TYR A 60 -8.61 9.49 10.87
CA TYR A 60 -9.03 10.58 11.78
C TYR A 60 -8.46 10.35 13.19
N ASP A 61 -7.44 9.51 13.31
CA ASP A 61 -6.71 9.28 14.55
C ASP A 61 -5.43 10.13 14.58
N ASN A 62 -4.88 10.33 15.78
CA ASN A 62 -3.68 11.12 16.01
C ASN A 62 -2.55 10.26 16.62
N ALA A 63 -2.58 8.93 16.42
CA ALA A 63 -1.60 8.03 17.01
C ALA A 63 -0.18 8.39 16.56
N VAL A 64 0.02 8.63 15.26
CA VAL A 64 1.32 9.02 14.69
C VAL A 64 1.86 10.31 15.31
N ALA A 65 1.02 11.35 15.41
CA ALA A 65 1.41 12.65 15.97
C ALA A 65 1.78 12.60 17.46
N ARG A 66 1.28 11.59 18.19
CA ARG A 66 1.61 11.36 19.60
C ARG A 66 2.70 10.30 19.79
N HIS A 67 3.37 9.87 18.72
CA HIS A 67 4.32 8.76 18.73
C HIS A 67 3.73 7.48 19.35
N GLY A 68 2.42 7.28 19.21
CA GLY A 68 1.77 6.02 19.54
C GLY A 68 2.17 4.93 18.53
N ILE A 69 1.97 3.67 18.92
CA ILE A 69 2.27 2.50 18.07
C ILE A 69 1.03 1.84 17.46
N HIS A 70 -0.16 2.33 17.84
CA HIS A 70 -1.43 1.78 17.39
C HIS A 70 -2.53 2.84 17.50
N GLY A 71 -3.37 2.92 16.48
CA GLY A 71 -4.51 3.84 16.36
C GLY A 71 -5.75 3.06 15.95
N LEU A 72 -6.46 3.54 14.94
CA LEU A 72 -7.58 2.78 14.40
C LEU A 72 -7.08 1.75 13.38
N TYR A 73 -7.07 0.48 13.78
CA TYR A 73 -6.65 -0.62 12.94
C TYR A 73 -7.54 -0.79 11.70
N ARG A 74 -6.91 -1.05 10.55
CA ARG A 74 -7.61 -1.31 9.27
C ARG A 74 -6.98 -2.51 8.57
N LEU A 75 -7.81 -3.47 8.16
CA LEU A 75 -7.39 -4.60 7.33
C LEU A 75 -8.06 -4.50 5.96
N TYR A 76 -7.25 -4.58 4.91
CA TYR A 76 -7.69 -4.62 3.52
C TYR A 76 -7.27 -5.96 2.92
N SER A 77 -8.24 -6.66 2.31
CA SER A 77 -8.01 -7.85 1.50
C SER A 77 -8.24 -7.49 0.03
N ILE A 78 -7.17 -7.35 -0.73
CA ILE A 78 -7.20 -6.75 -2.06
C ILE A 78 -6.97 -7.84 -3.11
N ASN A 79 -7.99 -8.10 -3.94
CA ASN A 79 -7.89 -9.06 -5.04
C ASN A 79 -7.15 -8.43 -6.22
N ILE A 80 -6.15 -9.14 -6.74
CA ILE A 80 -5.28 -8.68 -7.82
C ILE A 80 -5.24 -9.75 -8.92
N PRO A 81 -5.64 -9.44 -10.15
CA PRO A 81 -5.52 -10.37 -11.27
C PRO A 81 -4.07 -10.79 -11.51
N GLY A 82 -3.85 -12.08 -11.77
CA GLY A 82 -2.53 -12.67 -11.97
C GLY A 82 -1.71 -12.01 -13.08
N ASN A 83 -2.37 -11.49 -14.12
CA ASN A 83 -1.74 -10.76 -15.22
C ASN A 83 -1.07 -9.43 -14.83
N ARG A 84 -1.18 -9.00 -13.56
CA ARG A 84 -0.43 -7.86 -13.01
C ARG A 84 0.98 -8.23 -12.59
N PHE A 85 1.27 -9.51 -12.45
CA PHE A 85 2.57 -10.05 -12.04
C PHE A 85 3.30 -10.64 -13.25
N ILE A 86 4.63 -10.68 -13.16
CA ILE A 86 5.50 -11.32 -14.15
C ILE A 86 6.38 -12.37 -13.49
N ARG A 87 6.83 -13.36 -14.25
CA ARG A 87 7.92 -14.23 -13.79
C ARG A 87 9.19 -13.40 -13.62
N GLY A 88 9.89 -13.60 -12.51
CA GLY A 88 11.07 -12.83 -12.14
C GLY A 88 10.73 -11.64 -11.24
N ASN A 89 11.36 -10.49 -11.51
CA ASN A 89 11.35 -9.35 -10.59
C ASN A 89 10.04 -8.56 -10.70
N ASN A 90 9.39 -8.37 -9.56
CA ASN A 90 8.18 -7.56 -9.42
C ASN A 90 8.41 -6.47 -8.37
N THR A 91 7.64 -5.39 -8.46
CA THR A 91 7.64 -4.32 -7.46
C THR A 91 6.21 -3.91 -7.12
N ILE A 92 5.89 -3.87 -5.82
CA ILE A 92 4.68 -3.20 -5.31
C ILE A 92 5.07 -1.78 -4.92
N PHE A 93 4.34 -0.79 -5.40
CA PHE A 93 4.48 0.60 -5.02
C PHE A 93 3.33 0.97 -4.09
N LEU A 94 3.67 1.44 -2.89
CA LEU A 94 2.73 1.93 -1.88
C LEU A 94 2.92 3.45 -1.75
N THR A 95 2.07 4.22 -2.41
CA THR A 95 2.15 5.67 -2.45
C THR A 95 1.15 6.27 -1.48
N GLN A 96 1.65 6.94 -0.44
CA GLN A 96 0.83 7.86 0.33
C GLN A 96 0.75 9.17 -0.48
N THR A 97 -0.45 9.52 -0.94
CA THR A 97 -0.66 10.63 -1.91
C THR A 97 -1.00 11.97 -1.27
N ARG A 98 -1.12 12.04 0.06
CA ARG A 98 -1.55 13.25 0.78
C ARG A 98 -0.41 13.82 1.61
N SER A 99 0.12 14.97 1.21
CA SER A 99 1.23 15.63 1.89
C SER A 99 0.86 17.06 2.27
N HIS A 100 -0.32 17.26 2.88
CA HIS A 100 -0.82 18.58 3.23
C HIS A 100 -0.35 19.03 4.63
N ALA A 101 -0.02 18.09 5.52
CA ALA A 101 0.49 18.37 6.86
C ALA A 101 1.60 17.41 7.28
N LEU A 102 2.38 17.82 8.29
CA LEU A 102 3.51 17.05 8.85
C LEU A 102 3.13 15.68 9.41
N PHE A 103 1.85 15.48 9.73
CA PHE A 103 1.34 14.22 10.28
C PHE A 103 0.32 13.54 9.36
N ASP A 104 0.32 13.87 8.07
CA ASP A 104 -0.36 13.04 7.08
C ASP A 104 0.45 11.74 6.93
N ALA A 105 -0.07 10.63 7.47
CA ALA A 105 0.75 9.44 7.67
C ALA A 105 -0.06 8.14 7.65
N VAL A 106 0.64 7.06 7.30
CA VAL A 106 0.18 5.67 7.37
C VAL A 106 1.15 4.90 8.25
N MET A 107 0.64 4.12 9.20
CA MET A 107 1.43 3.20 10.02
C MET A 107 1.08 1.76 9.63
N TYR A 108 2.05 1.04 9.06
CA TYR A 108 1.88 -0.35 8.64
C TYR A 108 1.99 -1.29 9.83
N ASP A 109 1.21 -2.37 9.82
CA ASP A 109 1.33 -3.49 10.76
C ASP A 109 1.73 -4.78 10.03
N TYR A 110 0.98 -5.12 8.98
CA TYR A 110 1.14 -6.40 8.29
C TYR A 110 0.95 -6.27 6.78
N ILE A 111 1.79 -6.95 6.00
CA ILE A 111 1.67 -7.06 4.55
C ILE A 111 1.94 -8.50 4.13
N ARG A 112 1.01 -9.13 3.41
CA ARG A 112 1.18 -10.49 2.85
C ARG A 112 0.59 -10.56 1.46
N LEU A 113 1.37 -11.06 0.50
CA LEU A 113 0.89 -11.43 -0.83
C LEU A 113 0.64 -12.94 -0.87
N GLU A 114 -0.56 -13.34 -1.27
CA GLU A 114 -1.02 -14.73 -1.34
C GLU A 114 -1.23 -15.12 -2.81
N ALA A 115 -0.70 -16.28 -3.18
CA ALA A 115 -0.98 -16.87 -4.49
C ALA A 115 -2.40 -17.49 -4.51
N PRO A 116 -3.01 -17.65 -5.71
CA PRO A 116 -4.25 -18.39 -5.85
C PRO A 116 -4.12 -19.80 -5.27
N ALA A 117 -5.20 -20.32 -4.69
CA ALA A 117 -5.28 -21.76 -4.40
C ALA A 117 -5.13 -22.54 -5.72
N VAL A 118 -4.35 -23.63 -5.66
CA VAL A 118 -4.13 -24.56 -6.78
C VAL A 118 -5.39 -25.33 -7.09
#